data_AF-A0A5J4TLQ9-F1
#
_entry.id   AF-A0A5J4TLQ9-F1
#
_cell.length_a   1.000
_cell.length_b   1.000
_cell.length_c   1.000
_cell.angle_alpha   90.00
_cell.angle_beta   90.00
_cell.angle_gamma   90.00
#
_symmetry.space_group_name_H-M   'P 1'
#
loop_
_entity.id
_entity.type
_entity.pdbx_description
1 polymer ?
#
loop_
_entity_poly.entity_id
_entity_poly.type
_entity_poly.pdbx_seq_one_letter_code
_entity_poly.pdbx_strand_id
1 'polypeptide(L)'
;MEYIRNYNSALACASLRGDIQVIPGRGPYILRFQGIPMVQVGPLYPEKNNPSYAQLYIVDTREACTRRNTNKANEQCDNELMDQLSQWMEDNNPYALSFRSMRNKLDEENEAAQNEGRAIQDLQ
;
A
#
# COMPACT_ATOMS: atom_id res chain seq x y z
N MET A 1 1.23 4.39 22.68
CA MET A 1 0.67 3.64 21.53
C MET A 1 1.68 2.57 21.17
N GLU A 2 1.35 1.31 21.41
CA GLU A 2 2.21 0.18 21.01
C GLU A 2 2.14 0.01 19.47
N TYR A 3 3.19 -0.53 18.86
CA TYR A 3 3.24 -0.87 17.42
C TYR A 3 2.97 0.26 16.41
N ILE A 4 3.11 1.54 16.80
CA ILE A 4 2.86 2.70 15.92
C ILE A 4 3.62 2.63 14.57
N ARG A 5 4.83 2.06 14.56
CA ARG A 5 5.62 1.90 13.33
C ARG A 5 4.97 0.91 12.37
N ASN A 6 4.37 -0.15 12.88
CA ASN A 6 3.70 -1.19 12.11
C ASN A 6 2.45 -0.60 11.44
N TYR A 7 1.60 0.10 12.20
CA TYR A 7 0.45 0.84 11.64
C TYR A 7 0.85 1.82 10.55
N ASN A 8 1.84 2.68 10.83
CA ASN A 8 2.31 3.66 9.85
C ASN A 8 2.87 2.99 8.58
N SER A 9 3.57 1.85 8.74
CA SER A 9 4.12 1.11 7.60
C SER A 9 3.02 0.41 6.79
N ALA A 10 2.01 -0.16 7.46
CA ALA A 10 0.89 -0.85 6.83
C ALA A 10 -0.01 0.08 6.00
N LEU A 11 -0.08 1.36 6.41
CA LEU A 11 -0.90 2.39 5.76
C LEU A 11 -0.11 3.28 4.80
N ALA A 12 1.20 3.09 4.69
CA ALA A 12 2.05 3.90 3.82
C ALA A 12 1.63 3.77 2.34
N CYS A 13 1.51 4.91 1.64
CA CYS A 13 1.17 4.93 0.21
C CYS A 13 2.38 4.69 -0.70
N ALA A 14 3.59 4.92 -0.22
CA ALA A 14 4.79 4.78 -1.00
C ALA A 14 5.91 4.15 -0.18
N SER A 15 6.78 3.44 -0.88
CA SER A 15 8.03 2.94 -0.33
C SER A 15 9.12 3.99 -0.42
N LEU A 16 10.12 3.88 0.45
CA LEU A 16 11.37 4.64 0.32
C LEU A 16 12.45 3.70 -0.20
N ARG A 17 13.03 4.05 -1.35
CA ARG A 17 14.10 3.28 -1.98
C ARG A 17 15.42 4.04 -1.90
N GLY A 18 16.48 3.31 -1.63
CA GLY A 18 17.84 3.84 -1.58
C GLY A 18 18.81 2.77 -1.12
N ASP A 19 20.10 3.07 -1.16
CA ASP A 19 21.12 2.23 -0.51
C ASP A 19 21.06 2.49 1.00
N ILE A 20 20.32 1.63 1.70
CA ILE A 20 20.06 1.71 3.13
C ILE A 20 21.11 0.90 3.87
N GLN A 21 21.84 1.57 4.76
CA GLN A 21 22.79 0.95 5.67
C GLN A 21 22.31 1.14 7.10
N VAL A 22 22.11 0.02 7.79
CA VAL A 22 21.82 0.00 9.23
C VAL A 22 23.15 0.04 9.96
N ILE A 23 23.39 1.08 10.74
CA ILE A 23 24.63 1.22 11.51
C ILE A 23 24.45 0.50 12.85
N PRO A 24 25.19 -0.60 13.12
CA PRO A 24 25.09 -1.31 14.39
C PRO A 24 25.73 -0.49 15.51
N GLY A 25 25.16 -0.55 16.71
CA GLY A 25 25.68 0.16 17.88
C GLY A 25 24.72 0.14 19.05
N ARG A 26 25.16 0.70 20.19
CA ARG A 26 24.35 0.83 21.42
C ARG A 26 23.58 2.15 21.52
N GLY A 27 23.59 2.95 20.46
CA GLY A 27 22.88 4.23 20.40
C GLY A 27 21.44 4.08 19.87
N PRO A 28 20.71 5.20 19.73
CA PRO A 28 19.43 5.22 19.03
C PRO A 28 19.58 4.61 17.62
N TYR A 29 18.50 4.03 17.10
CA TYR A 29 18.52 3.40 15.78
C TYR A 29 18.86 4.43 14.69
N ILE A 30 19.96 4.21 13.95
CA ILE A 30 20.40 5.07 12.85
C ILE A 30 20.25 4.30 11.53
N LEU A 31 19.45 4.86 10.64
CA LEU A 31 19.29 4.41 9.27
C LEU A 31 19.99 5.41 8.35
N ARG A 32 21.05 4.95 7.65
CA ARG A 32 21.85 5.79 6.76
C ARG A 32 21.46 5.51 5.31
N PHE A 33 21.14 6.55 4.55
CA PHE A 33 20.99 6.47 3.11
C PHE A 33 22.29 6.91 2.43
N GLN A 34 22.82 6.09 1.53
CA GLN A 34 23.86 6.53 0.62
C GLN A 34 23.21 7.11 -0.64
N GLY A 35 23.58 8.34 -1.00
CA GLY A 35 22.98 9.07 -2.12
C GLY A 35 21.62 9.70 -1.80
N ILE A 36 20.82 9.94 -2.84
CA ILE A 36 19.51 10.58 -2.74
C ILE A 36 18.45 9.50 -2.53
N PRO A 37 17.70 9.50 -1.41
CA PRO A 37 16.58 8.58 -1.23
C PRO A 37 15.47 8.93 -2.22
N MET A 38 14.88 7.91 -2.85
CA MET A 38 13.80 8.06 -3.82
C MET A 38 12.50 7.51 -3.24
N VAL A 39 11.45 8.32 -3.23
CA VAL A 39 10.10 7.84 -2.93
C VAL A 39 9.60 7.08 -4.15
N GLN A 40 9.21 5.82 -3.97
CA GLN A 40 8.71 4.96 -5.03
C GLN A 40 7.27 4.55 -4.74
N VAL A 41 6.38 4.95 -5.66
CA VAL A 41 5.05 4.37 -5.80
C VAL A 41 5.18 3.14 -6.71
N GLY A 42 4.61 2.01 -6.29
CA GLY A 42 4.65 0.77 -7.05
C GLY A 42 3.86 0.85 -8.37
N PRO A 43 3.96 -0.18 -9.23
CA PRO A 43 3.14 -0.28 -10.43
C PRO A 43 1.64 -0.31 -10.07
N LEU A 44 0.76 -0.03 -11.04
CA LEU A 44 -0.69 -0.05 -10.82
C LEU A 44 -1.16 -1.45 -10.37
N TYR A 45 -0.65 -2.49 -11.03
CA TYR A 45 -0.98 -3.88 -10.73
C TYR A 45 0.06 -4.52 -9.80
N PRO A 46 -0.38 -5.36 -8.84
CA PRO A 46 0.53 -6.07 -7.96
C PRO A 46 1.23 -7.21 -8.68
N GLU A 47 2.54 -7.35 -8.45
CA GLU A 47 3.25 -8.56 -8.88
C GLU A 47 2.75 -9.77 -8.07
N LYS A 48 2.39 -10.86 -8.76
CA LYS A 48 1.97 -12.14 -8.14
C LYS A 48 0.77 -12.01 -7.18
N ASN A 49 -0.14 -11.08 -7.43
CA ASN A 49 -1.33 -10.83 -6.60
C ASN A 49 -1.00 -10.47 -5.13
N ASN A 50 0.16 -9.86 -4.89
CA ASN A 50 0.60 -9.41 -3.57
C ASN A 50 0.72 -7.88 -3.52
N PRO A 51 -0.39 -7.14 -3.40
CA PRO A 51 -0.37 -5.68 -3.42
C PRO A 51 0.33 -5.10 -2.20
N SER A 52 1.04 -4.01 -2.45
CA SER A 52 1.79 -3.27 -1.43
C SER A 52 1.62 -1.76 -1.60
N TYR A 53 1.73 -1.03 -0.49
CA TYR A 53 1.66 0.43 -0.45
C TYR A 53 0.42 0.98 -1.18
N ALA A 54 0.59 1.87 -2.17
CA ALA A 54 -0.47 2.44 -3.00
C ALA A 54 -1.44 1.42 -3.59
N GLN A 55 -0.96 0.22 -3.95
CA GLN A 55 -1.79 -0.82 -4.54
C GLN A 55 -2.89 -1.29 -3.57
N LEU A 56 -2.65 -1.21 -2.26
CA LEU A 56 -3.67 -1.51 -1.24
C LEU A 56 -4.83 -0.51 -1.23
N TYR A 57 -4.69 0.65 -1.87
CA TYR A 57 -5.77 1.63 -2.03
C TYR A 57 -6.45 1.54 -3.40
N ILE A 58 -5.90 0.71 -4.31
CA ILE A 58 -6.47 0.43 -5.64
C ILE A 58 -7.30 -0.85 -5.60
N VAL A 59 -6.93 -1.83 -4.77
CA VAL A 59 -7.75 -3.03 -4.53
C VAL A 59 -8.97 -2.73 -3.65
N ASP A 60 -9.84 -3.71 -3.46
CA ASP A 60 -11.00 -3.57 -2.59
C ASP A 60 -10.65 -3.19 -1.15
N THR A 61 -11.36 -2.22 -0.55
CA THR A 61 -11.06 -1.74 0.82
C THR A 61 -11.08 -2.87 1.83
N ARG A 62 -12.04 -3.80 1.73
CA ARG A 62 -12.13 -4.95 2.64
C ARG A 62 -10.99 -5.93 2.42
N GLU A 63 -10.62 -6.14 1.17
CA GLU A 63 -9.50 -6.99 0.80
C GLU A 63 -8.17 -6.38 1.27
N ALA A 64 -8.01 -5.05 1.17
CA ALA A 64 -6.86 -4.31 1.66
C ALA A 64 -6.70 -4.43 3.18
N CYS A 65 -7.77 -4.23 3.95
CA CYS A 65 -7.76 -4.44 5.40
C CYS A 65 -7.38 -5.87 5.77
N THR A 66 -7.98 -6.86 5.10
CA THR A 66 -7.65 -8.28 5.31
C THR A 66 -6.17 -8.56 5.04
N ARG A 67 -5.62 -8.03 3.94
CA ARG A 67 -4.19 -8.16 3.62
C ARG A 67 -3.29 -7.47 4.65
N ARG A 68 -3.69 -6.30 5.17
CA ARG A 68 -2.95 -5.61 6.26
C ARG A 68 -2.94 -6.45 7.54
N ASN A 69 -4.08 -7.00 7.93
CA ASN A 69 -4.24 -7.79 9.16
C ASN A 69 -3.57 -9.17 9.09
N THR A 70 -3.55 -9.79 7.91
CA THR A 70 -2.87 -11.09 7.69
C THR A 70 -1.36 -10.97 7.48
N ASN A 71 -0.84 -9.75 7.30
CA ASN A 71 0.59 -9.55 7.14
C ASN A 71 1.31 -9.87 8.47
N LYS A 72 2.29 -10.77 8.41
CA LYS A 72 3.11 -11.17 9.57
C LYS A 72 3.76 -9.98 10.29
N ALA A 73 4.11 -8.91 9.57
CA ALA A 73 4.65 -7.69 10.17
C ALA A 73 3.65 -6.98 11.10
N ASN A 74 2.35 -7.25 10.96
CA ASN A 74 1.27 -6.62 11.71
C ASN A 74 0.57 -7.60 12.68
N GLU A 75 1.13 -8.79 12.90
CA GLU A 75 0.52 -9.84 13.76
C GLU A 75 0.22 -9.34 15.19
N GLN A 76 1.00 -8.38 15.68
CA GLN A 76 0.82 -7.79 17.01
C GLN A 76 -0.07 -6.52 17.00
N CYS A 77 -0.52 -6.08 15.83
CA CYS A 77 -1.44 -4.95 15.72
C CYS A 77 -2.86 -5.39 16.09
N ASP A 78 -3.57 -4.52 16.78
CA ASP A 78 -5.02 -4.60 16.93
C ASP A 78 -5.70 -4.38 15.56
N ASN A 79 -6.51 -5.37 15.16
CA ASN A 79 -7.21 -5.40 13.88
C ASN A 79 -8.32 -4.33 13.79
N GLU A 80 -9.05 -4.09 14.90
CA GLU A 80 -10.11 -3.08 14.91
C GLU A 80 -9.52 -1.68 14.71
N LEU A 81 -8.39 -1.41 15.36
CA LEU A 81 -7.66 -0.16 15.15
C LEU A 81 -7.10 -0.06 13.71
N MET A 82 -6.61 -1.15 13.14
CA MET A 82 -6.13 -1.15 11.74
C MET A 82 -7.27 -0.82 10.76
N ASP A 83 -8.46 -1.36 11.00
CA ASP A 83 -9.64 -1.13 10.16
C ASP A 83 -10.12 0.32 10.31
N GLN A 84 -10.20 0.85 11.54
CA GLN A 84 -10.55 2.25 11.80
C GLN A 84 -9.56 3.22 11.13
N LEU A 85 -8.26 2.95 11.22
CA LEU A 85 -7.24 3.77 10.57
C LEU A 85 -7.27 3.65 9.05
N SER A 86 -7.57 2.46 8.52
CA SER A 86 -7.72 2.24 7.07
C SER A 86 -8.89 3.06 6.52
N GLN A 87 -10.04 3.04 7.20
CA GLN A 87 -11.19 3.85 6.84
C GLN A 87 -10.88 5.35 6.92
N TRP A 88 -10.25 5.79 8.03
CA TRP A 88 -9.87 7.18 8.20
C TRP A 88 -8.92 7.66 7.09
N MET A 89 -7.95 6.83 6.70
CA MET A 89 -7.03 7.12 5.60
C MET A 89 -7.78 7.26 4.27
N GLU A 90 -8.74 6.39 3.97
CA GLU A 90 -9.53 6.49 2.74
C GLU A 90 -10.36 7.78 2.68
N ASP A 91 -10.93 8.19 3.82
CA ASP A 91 -11.81 9.36 3.89
C ASP A 91 -11.04 10.68 3.89
N ASN A 92 -9.83 10.72 4.45
CA ASN A 92 -9.10 11.96 4.72
C ASN A 92 -7.81 12.14 3.92
N ASN A 93 -7.20 11.07 3.39
CA ASN A 93 -5.94 11.18 2.68
C ASN A 93 -6.18 11.47 1.18
N PRO A 94 -5.70 12.61 0.63
CA PRO A 94 -5.91 12.97 -0.77
C PRO A 94 -5.25 11.99 -1.75
N TYR A 95 -4.17 11.32 -1.35
CA TYR A 95 -3.54 10.29 -2.17
C TYR A 95 -4.38 9.01 -2.18
N ALA A 96 -4.92 8.59 -1.03
CA ALA A 96 -5.84 7.44 -0.98
C ALA A 96 -7.07 7.67 -1.87
N LEU A 97 -7.64 8.87 -1.83
CA LEU A 97 -8.73 9.28 -2.74
C LEU A 97 -8.33 9.19 -4.22
N SER A 98 -7.10 9.61 -4.55
CA SER A 98 -6.57 9.54 -5.91
C SER A 98 -6.40 8.09 -6.37
N PHE A 99 -5.89 7.21 -5.51
CA PHE A 99 -5.76 5.77 -5.79
C PHE A 99 -7.11 5.10 -6.00
N ARG A 100 -8.10 5.40 -5.15
CA ARG A 100 -9.48 4.94 -5.33
C ARG A 100 -10.10 5.43 -6.64
N SER A 101 -9.84 6.68 -7.01
CA SER A 101 -10.32 7.22 -8.29
C SER A 101 -9.70 6.51 -9.49
N MET A 102 -8.44 6.06 -9.37
CA MET A 102 -7.80 5.22 -10.41
C MET A 102 -8.42 3.83 -10.50
N ARG A 103 -8.81 3.21 -9.37
CA ARG A 103 -9.58 1.96 -9.37
C ARG A 103 -10.88 2.11 -10.17
N ASN A 104 -11.68 3.14 -9.86
CA ASN A 104 -12.97 3.33 -10.54
C ASN A 104 -12.81 3.44 -12.06
N LYS A 105 -11.80 4.19 -12.52
CA LYS A 105 -11.49 4.29 -13.96
C LYS A 105 -11.06 2.97 -14.56
N LEU A 106 -10.30 2.16 -13.81
CA LEU A 106 -9.88 0.84 -14.28
C LEU A 106 -11.09 -0.09 -14.44
N ASP A 107 -12.02 -0.07 -13.49
CA ASP A 107 -13.25 -0.85 -13.55
C ASP A 107 -14.11 -0.43 -14.76
N GLU A 108 -14.27 0.87 -15.00
CA GLU A 108 -14.98 1.42 -16.18
C GLU A 108 -14.35 0.96 -17.51
N GLU A 109 -13.01 1.03 -17.63
CA GLU A 109 -12.30 0.59 -18.84
C GLU A 109 -12.40 -0.93 -19.06
N ASN A 110 -12.39 -1.72 -17.98
CA ASN A 110 -12.56 -3.17 -18.05
C ASN A 110 -13.98 -3.53 -18.51
N GLU A 111 -15.00 -2.85 -17.99
CA GLU A 111 -16.38 -3.02 -18.44
C GLU A 111 -16.55 -2.62 -19.93
N ALA A 112 -15.96 -1.50 -20.35
CA ALA A 112 -15.97 -1.08 -21.75
C ALA A 112 -15.27 -2.09 -22.67
N ALA A 113 -14.10 -2.61 -22.28
CA ALA A 113 -13.37 -3.62 -23.03
C ALA A 113 -14.19 -4.91 -23.20
N GLN A 114 -14.88 -5.36 -22.14
CA GLN A 114 -15.78 -6.52 -22.21
C GLN A 114 -16.94 -6.29 -23.18
N ASN A 115 -17.58 -5.13 -23.10
CA ASN A 115 -18.71 -4.78 -23.98
C ASN A 115 -18.29 -4.68 -25.45
N GLU A 116 -17.06 -4.28 -25.72
CA GLU A 116 -16.49 -4.15 -27.06
C GLU A 116 -15.79 -5.44 -27.57
N GLY A 117 -15.74 -6.50 -26.75
CA GLY A 117 -15.03 -7.74 -27.08
C GLY A 117 -13.51 -7.58 -27.20
N ARG A 118 -12.94 -6.50 -26.63
CA ARG A 118 -11.49 -6.28 -26.52
C ARG A 118 -10.94 -7.13 -25.38
N ALA A 119 -9.68 -7.53 -25.49
CA ALA A 119 -9.01 -8.23 -24.39
C ALA A 119 -8.94 -7.31 -23.16
N ILE A 120 -9.41 -7.83 -22.01
CA ILE A 120 -9.19 -7.20 -20.70
C ILE A 120 -7.69 -7.18 -20.46
N GLN A 121 -7.14 -6.06 -19.99
CA GLN A 121 -5.74 -5.99 -19.57
C GLN A 121 -5.55 -6.69 -18.22
N ASP A 122 -5.75 -8.00 -18.20
CA ASP A 122 -5.28 -8.88 -17.13
C ASP A 122 -3.97 -9.51 -17.61
N LEU A 123 -2.87 -8.78 -17.46
CA LEU A 123 -1.53 -9.35 -17.58
C LEU A 123 -1.11 -9.90 -16.21
N GLN A 124 -1.55 -11.13 -15.94
CA GLN A 124 -0.91 -12.01 -14.96
C GLN A 124 0.28 -12.74 -15.58
#